data_AF-A0A7X9Y188-F1
#
_entry.id   AF-A0A7X9Y188-F1
#
_cell.length_a   1.000
_cell.length_b   1.000
_cell.length_c   1.000
_cell.angle_alpha   90.00
_cell.angle_beta   90.00
_cell.angle_gamma   90.00
#
_symmetry.space_group_name_H-M   'P 1'
#
loop_
_entity.id
_entity.type
_entity.pdbx_description
1 polymer ?
#
loop_
_entity_poly.entity_id
_entity_poly.type
_entity_poly.pdbx_seq_one_letter_code
_entity_poly.pdbx_strand_id
1 'polypeptide(L)'
;IEPLGYFCIGKPATNYDNQPMLQQLKWKQKSETFDCTEIKTINESLIPKLDFDNKPKVEVKSSFKEALQHKIDSKTKPIGALGILEKLAFQIGTVFQTLEPEIIKPNIVVFAADHGIANHGVSAYPQDVTRQMVGNFLEGGAAINVFCKQNKIELSIVDAGVNYDFPTNANLINAKIAKG
;
A
#
# COMPACT_ATOMS: atom_id res chain seq x y z
N ILE A 1 -0.18 -12.73 -2.14
CA ILE A 1 -0.61 -11.38 -2.57
C ILE A 1 0.58 -10.46 -2.30
N GLU A 2 1.25 -9.98 -3.35
CA GLU A 2 2.35 -9.02 -3.21
C GLU A 2 1.82 -7.60 -3.34
N PRO A 3 2.05 -6.71 -2.35
CA PRO A 3 1.64 -5.32 -2.43
C PRO A 3 2.54 -4.56 -3.42
N LEU A 4 1.94 -4.00 -4.47
CA LEU A 4 2.63 -3.24 -5.54
C LEU A 4 2.91 -1.77 -5.17
N GLY A 5 2.51 -1.32 -3.97
CA GLY A 5 2.78 0.02 -3.49
C GLY A 5 2.04 0.35 -2.20
N TYR A 6 2.54 1.36 -1.48
CA TYR A 6 1.93 1.90 -0.27
C TYR A 6 1.47 3.33 -0.57
N PHE A 7 0.18 3.59 -0.41
CA PHE A 7 -0.38 4.95 -0.52
C PHE A 7 -0.70 5.46 0.89
N CYS A 8 0.20 6.29 1.43
CA CYS A 8 -0.05 6.97 2.69
C CYS A 8 -0.94 8.19 2.43
N ILE A 9 -2.23 8.09 2.76
CA ILE A 9 -3.13 9.26 2.79
C ILE A 9 -3.05 9.88 4.19
N GLY A 10 -2.34 10.99 4.29
CA GLY A 10 -2.37 11.86 5.47
C GLY A 10 -2.18 13.30 5.03
N LYS A 11 -3.05 14.20 5.51
CA LYS A 11 -2.81 15.64 5.35
C LYS A 11 -1.52 15.95 6.11
N PRO A 12 -0.46 16.52 5.49
CA PRO A 12 0.66 17.04 6.27
C PRO A 12 0.09 18.05 7.26
N ALA A 13 0.43 17.91 8.55
CA ALA A 13 -0.01 18.86 9.57
C ALA A 13 0.56 20.25 9.20
N THR A 14 -0.27 21.11 8.63
CA THR A 14 0.13 22.42 8.10
C THR A 14 0.25 23.49 9.19
N ASN A 15 0.32 23.11 10.47
CA ASN A 15 0.44 24.06 11.57
C ASN A 15 1.34 23.53 12.69
N TYR A 16 2.58 23.18 12.33
CA TYR A 16 3.66 23.21 13.32
C TYR A 16 3.99 24.69 13.54
N ASP A 17 3.93 25.16 14.78
CA ASP A 17 4.49 26.45 15.21
C ASP A 17 6.04 26.43 15.06
N ASN A 18 6.51 26.31 13.82
CA ASN A 18 7.89 26.36 13.34
C ASN A 18 8.93 25.39 13.96
N GLN A 19 8.54 24.23 14.49
CA GLN A 19 9.48 23.12 14.75
C GLN A 19 8.76 21.75 14.65
N PRO A 20 9.32 20.73 13.96
CA PRO A 20 8.88 19.35 14.09
C PRO A 20 8.90 18.93 15.57
N MET A 21 7.88 18.21 16.06
CA MET A 21 7.75 17.76 17.47
C MET A 21 9.03 17.15 18.07
N LEU A 22 9.79 16.47 17.22
CA LEU A 22 11.07 15.84 17.55
C LEU A 22 12.15 16.85 18.03
N GLN A 23 12.14 18.08 17.51
CA GLN A 23 13.02 19.16 17.97
C GLN A 23 12.52 19.77 19.30
N GLN A 24 11.21 19.80 19.53
CA GLN A 24 10.62 20.31 20.77
C GLN A 24 10.89 19.39 21.98
N LEU A 25 10.97 18.08 21.77
CA LEU A 25 11.21 17.07 22.80
C LEU A 25 12.69 16.91 23.22
N LYS A 26 13.58 17.84 22.80
CA LYS A 26 15.05 17.75 23.01
C LYS A 26 15.63 16.41 22.55
N TRP A 27 15.08 15.83 21.48
CA TRP A 27 15.64 14.61 20.94
C TRP A 27 17.08 14.88 20.49
N LYS A 28 17.98 13.97 20.83
CA LYS A 28 19.43 14.16 20.70
C LYS A 28 19.75 14.64 19.28
N GLN A 29 20.39 15.80 19.17
CA GLN A 29 20.85 16.33 17.89
C GLN A 29 21.61 15.22 17.16
N LYS A 30 21.33 15.03 15.86
CA LYS A 30 21.94 13.98 15.04
C LYS A 30 23.45 14.02 15.26
N SER A 31 24.02 12.96 15.85
CA SER A 31 25.46 12.87 16.10
C SER A 31 26.18 13.08 14.77
N GLU A 32 27.16 13.99 14.73
CA GLU A 32 28.01 14.17 13.55
C GLU A 32 28.87 12.93 13.26
N THR A 33 29.02 12.07 14.27
CA THR A 33 29.71 10.79 14.17
C THR A 33 28.69 9.64 14.20
N PHE A 34 28.81 8.76 13.22
CA PHE A 34 28.04 7.52 13.16
C PHE A 34 28.53 6.59 14.25
N ASP A 35 27.64 6.14 15.13
CA ASP A 35 27.91 4.96 15.94
C ASP A 35 27.54 3.73 15.09
N CYS A 36 28.45 3.39 14.19
CA CYS A 36 28.28 2.29 13.25
C CYS A 36 28.97 1.05 13.85
N THR A 37 28.18 0.08 14.29
CA THR A 37 28.71 -1.24 14.58
C THR A 37 28.59 -2.09 13.32
N GLU A 38 29.72 -2.50 12.75
CA GLU A 38 29.73 -3.44 11.64
C GLU A 38 29.23 -4.81 12.13
N ILE A 39 28.15 -5.30 11.54
CA ILE A 39 27.68 -6.66 11.75
C ILE A 39 28.66 -7.60 11.04
N LYS A 40 29.65 -8.12 11.78
CA LYS A 40 30.67 -9.04 11.24
C LYS A 40 30.11 -10.41 10.87
N THR A 41 28.96 -10.77 11.43
CA THR A 41 28.37 -12.09 11.26
C THR A 41 26.86 -11.95 11.06
N ILE A 42 26.40 -12.29 9.87
CA ILE A 42 24.98 -12.41 9.55
C ILE A 42 24.62 -13.88 9.75
N ASN A 43 23.77 -14.18 10.73
CA ASN A 43 23.18 -15.52 10.81
C ASN A 43 22.16 -15.63 9.67
N GLU A 44 22.37 -16.55 8.74
CA GLU A 44 21.37 -16.82 7.70
C GLU A 44 20.08 -17.32 8.36
N SER A 45 19.00 -16.58 8.10
CA SER A 45 17.66 -17.02 8.46
C SER A 45 17.35 -18.33 7.74
N LEU A 46 16.78 -19.31 8.46
CA LEU A 46 16.25 -20.55 7.88
C LEU A 46 14.99 -20.31 7.02
N ILE A 47 14.51 -19.06 6.95
CA ILE A 47 13.45 -18.68 6.00
C ILE A 47 14.03 -18.83 4.59
N PRO A 48 13.40 -19.63 3.71
CA PRO A 48 13.80 -19.69 2.31
C PRO A 48 13.90 -18.26 1.78
N LYS A 49 15.07 -17.86 1.26
CA LYS A 49 15.18 -16.58 0.55
C LYS A 49 14.13 -16.62 -0.55
N LEU A 50 13.12 -15.75 -0.43
CA LEU A 50 12.19 -15.48 -1.51
C LEU A 50 13.05 -14.89 -2.63
N ASP A 51 13.26 -15.70 -3.65
CA ASP A 51 14.03 -15.32 -4.82
C ASP A 51 13.21 -14.32 -5.65
N PHE A 52 13.38 -13.04 -5.36
CA PHE A 52 12.80 -11.95 -6.15
C PHE A 52 13.57 -11.72 -7.47
N ASP A 53 14.76 -12.33 -7.62
CA ASP A 53 15.53 -12.32 -8.86
C ASP A 53 15.02 -13.37 -9.85
N ASN A 54 14.28 -14.37 -9.35
CA ASN A 54 13.22 -15.06 -10.09
C ASN A 54 12.00 -14.13 -10.27
N LYS A 55 12.23 -12.93 -10.80
CA LYS A 55 11.27 -12.46 -11.80
C LYS A 55 11.17 -13.60 -12.79
N PRO A 56 9.99 -14.18 -13.08
CA PRO A 56 9.84 -14.77 -14.38
C PRO A 56 10.37 -13.68 -15.33
N LYS A 57 11.45 -13.97 -16.05
CA LYS A 57 11.65 -13.33 -17.33
C LYS A 57 10.39 -13.72 -18.08
N VAL A 58 9.34 -12.92 -17.91
CA VAL A 58 8.28 -12.86 -18.85
C VAL A 58 9.00 -12.25 -20.04
N GLU A 59 9.62 -13.12 -20.83
CA GLU A 59 9.80 -12.92 -22.25
C GLU A 59 8.39 -12.70 -22.76
N VAL A 60 7.90 -11.48 -22.57
CA VAL A 60 6.86 -10.94 -23.40
C VAL A 60 7.55 -10.89 -24.75
N LYS A 61 7.38 -11.97 -25.54
CA LYS A 61 7.89 -12.08 -26.91
C LYS A 61 7.68 -10.71 -27.54
N SER A 62 8.72 -10.08 -28.10
CA SER A 62 8.66 -8.68 -28.53
C SER A 62 7.38 -8.38 -29.35
N SER A 63 6.93 -9.38 -30.10
CA SER A 63 5.66 -9.45 -30.81
C SER A 63 4.41 -9.03 -30.02
N PHE A 64 4.28 -9.37 -28.73
CA PHE A 64 3.09 -8.99 -27.94
C PHE A 64 3.12 -7.51 -27.56
N LYS A 65 4.28 -6.98 -27.14
CA LYS A 65 4.40 -5.54 -26.83
C LYS A 65 4.16 -4.70 -28.09
N GLU A 66 4.71 -5.14 -29.22
CA GLU A 66 4.49 -4.52 -30.53
C GLU A 66 3.00 -4.56 -30.90
N ALA A 67 2.34 -5.72 -30.77
CA ALA A 67 0.91 -5.86 -31.05
C ALA A 67 0.03 -4.99 -30.12
N LEU A 68 0.40 -4.87 -28.84
CA LEU A 68 -0.31 -4.03 -27.86
C LEU A 68 -0.14 -2.56 -28.19
N GLN A 69 1.08 -2.11 -28.47
CA GLN A 69 1.35 -0.73 -28.86
C GLN A 69 0.63 -0.40 -30.17
N HIS A 70 0.71 -1.28 -31.17
CA HIS A 70 0.00 -1.13 -32.43
C HIS A 70 -1.51 -1.01 -32.22
N LYS A 71 -2.12 -1.83 -31.37
CA LYS A 71 -3.57 -1.74 -31.07
C LYS A 71 -3.97 -0.43 -30.39
N ILE A 72 -3.09 0.14 -29.56
CA ILE A 72 -3.30 1.45 -28.92
C ILE A 72 -3.17 2.58 -29.96
N ASP A 73 -2.16 2.51 -30.82
CA ASP A 73 -1.91 3.53 -31.85
C ASP A 73 -2.91 3.47 -33.00
N SER A 74 -3.47 2.29 -33.28
CA SER A 74 -4.50 2.10 -34.33
C SER A 74 -5.91 2.46 -33.89
N LYS A 75 -6.10 3.03 -32.69
CA LYS A 75 -7.41 3.60 -32.29
C LYS A 75 -7.68 4.88 -33.07
N THR A 76 -8.95 5.22 -33.25
CA THR A 76 -9.41 6.43 -33.96
C THR A 76 -9.12 7.70 -33.15
N LYS A 77 -7.83 8.00 -32.95
CA LYS A 77 -7.29 9.16 -32.23
C LYS A 77 -5.91 9.50 -32.81
N PRO A 78 -5.48 10.78 -32.82
CA PRO A 78 -4.08 11.11 -33.09
C PRO A 78 -3.17 10.43 -32.09
N ILE A 79 -1.96 10.02 -32.53
CA ILE A 79 -0.99 9.37 -31.65
C ILE A 79 -0.69 10.28 -30.45
N GLY A 80 -0.77 9.72 -29.24
CA GLY A 80 -0.54 10.45 -27.99
C GLY A 80 -1.71 11.31 -27.49
N ALA A 81 -2.83 11.41 -28.21
CA ALA A 81 -3.94 12.30 -27.83
C ALA A 81 -4.58 11.96 -26.48
N LEU A 82 -4.48 10.71 -25.99
CA LEU A 82 -5.02 10.31 -24.69
C LEU A 82 -3.99 10.41 -23.55
N GLY A 83 -2.76 10.86 -23.84
CA GLY A 83 -1.73 11.15 -22.84
C GLY A 83 -1.44 9.97 -21.90
N ILE A 84 -1.66 10.17 -20.59
CA ILE A 84 -1.38 9.16 -19.56
C ILE A 84 -2.24 7.89 -19.71
N LEU A 85 -3.43 8.00 -20.31
CA LEU A 85 -4.31 6.85 -20.50
C LEU A 85 -3.71 5.82 -21.46
N GLU A 86 -2.91 6.24 -22.44
CA GLU A 86 -2.21 5.32 -23.35
C GLU A 86 -1.15 4.51 -22.61
N LYS A 87 -0.39 5.18 -21.73
CA LYS A 87 0.62 4.53 -20.88
C LYS A 87 -0.03 3.53 -19.93
N LEU A 88 -1.15 3.90 -19.31
CA LEU A 88 -1.91 3.02 -18.44
C LEU A 88 -2.50 1.83 -19.19
N ALA A 89 -3.08 2.04 -20.38
CA ALA A 89 -3.61 0.94 -21.20
C ALA A 89 -2.51 -0.07 -21.57
N PHE A 90 -1.32 0.42 -21.94
CA PHE A 90 -0.18 -0.44 -22.23
C PHE A 90 0.28 -1.22 -20.99
N GLN A 91 0.37 -0.55 -19.83
CA GLN A 91 0.75 -1.19 -18.58
C GLN A 91 -0.26 -2.27 -18.17
N ILE A 92 -1.56 -1.97 -18.23
CA ILE A 92 -2.63 -2.92 -17.90
C ILE A 92 -2.59 -4.12 -18.85
N GLY A 93 -2.52 -3.90 -20.17
CA GLY A 93 -2.44 -4.99 -21.15
C GLY A 93 -1.17 -5.84 -20.96
N THR A 94 -0.06 -5.23 -20.55
CA THR A 94 1.17 -5.95 -20.21
C THR A 94 1.01 -6.79 -18.95
N VAL A 95 0.40 -6.29 -17.88
CA VAL A 95 0.18 -7.06 -16.64
C VAL A 95 -0.79 -8.21 -16.88
N PHE A 96 -1.86 -7.96 -17.63
CA PHE A 96 -2.89 -8.96 -17.92
C PHE A 96 -2.47 -9.95 -19.03
N GLN A 97 -1.37 -9.68 -19.74
CA GLN A 97 -0.91 -10.47 -20.89
C GLN A 97 -2.00 -10.67 -21.96
N THR A 98 -2.84 -9.65 -22.17
CA THR A 98 -3.88 -9.64 -23.20
C THR A 98 -3.98 -8.27 -23.86
N LEU A 99 -4.39 -8.28 -25.14
CA LEU A 99 -4.71 -7.08 -25.90
C LEU A 99 -6.08 -6.49 -25.56
N GLU A 100 -6.86 -7.21 -24.72
CA GLU A 100 -8.21 -6.85 -24.29
C GLU A 100 -8.33 -7.08 -22.79
N PRO A 101 -7.63 -6.27 -21.98
CA PRO A 101 -7.72 -6.41 -20.53
C PRO A 101 -9.11 -6.01 -20.03
N GLU A 102 -9.66 -6.81 -19.12
CA GLU A 102 -10.92 -6.55 -18.42
C GLU A 102 -10.69 -6.62 -16.91
N ILE A 103 -11.11 -5.59 -16.17
CA ILE A 103 -11.02 -5.57 -14.70
C ILE A 103 -12.31 -6.17 -14.14
N ILE A 104 -12.24 -7.42 -13.69
CA ILE A 104 -13.37 -8.17 -13.14
C ILE A 104 -13.28 -8.18 -11.62
N LYS A 105 -14.35 -7.73 -10.94
CA LYS A 105 -14.49 -7.71 -9.47
C LYS A 105 -13.23 -7.16 -8.76
N PRO A 106 -12.85 -5.89 -9.02
CA PRO A 106 -11.71 -5.28 -8.33
C PRO A 106 -11.95 -5.25 -6.82
N ASN A 107 -10.88 -5.40 -6.03
CA ASN A 107 -10.94 -5.41 -4.58
C ASN A 107 -9.85 -4.50 -3.99
N ILE A 108 -10.21 -3.71 -3.00
CA ILE A 108 -9.29 -2.92 -2.17
C ILE A 108 -9.15 -3.65 -0.83
N VAL A 109 -7.91 -3.93 -0.46
CA VAL A 109 -7.59 -4.59 0.81
C VAL A 109 -6.93 -3.58 1.74
N VAL A 110 -7.57 -3.28 2.88
CA VAL A 110 -7.05 -2.36 3.90
C VAL A 110 -6.46 -3.17 5.04
N PHE A 111 -5.15 -3.06 5.23
CA PHE A 111 -4.44 -3.65 6.37
C PHE A 111 -4.40 -2.65 7.51
N ALA A 112 -4.97 -3.03 8.65
CA ALA A 112 -4.96 -2.23 9.87
C ALA A 112 -3.98 -2.84 10.88
N ALA A 113 -3.12 -2.00 11.42
CA ALA A 113 -2.22 -2.32 12.51
C ALA A 113 -1.91 -1.07 13.31
N ASP A 114 -1.59 -1.25 14.59
CA ASP A 114 -1.09 -0.17 15.43
C ASP A 114 0.44 -0.11 15.36
N HIS A 115 1.00 0.98 15.87
CA HIS A 115 2.44 1.15 16.01
C HIS A 115 2.77 1.56 17.45
N GLY A 116 3.67 0.84 18.13
CA GLY A 116 4.07 1.15 19.50
C GLY A 116 4.62 2.57 19.71
N ILE A 117 5.19 3.18 18.66
CA ILE A 117 5.70 4.56 18.70
C ILE A 117 4.58 5.59 18.94
N ALA A 118 3.32 5.27 18.67
CA ALA A 118 2.17 6.17 18.88
C ALA A 118 2.06 6.65 20.35
N ASN A 119 2.51 5.84 21.30
CA ASN A 119 2.55 6.19 22.73
C ASN A 119 3.49 7.35 23.06
N HIS A 120 4.36 7.75 22.13
CA HIS A 120 5.30 8.85 22.29
C HIS A 120 4.78 10.17 21.69
N GLY A 121 3.49 10.26 21.38
CA GLY A 121 2.85 11.49 20.90
C GLY A 121 3.19 11.88 19.46
N VAL A 122 3.74 10.96 18.66
CA VAL A 122 4.11 11.24 17.25
C VAL A 122 2.92 11.45 16.31
N SER A 123 1.69 11.32 16.82
CA SER A 123 0.43 11.46 16.09
C SER A 123 -0.48 12.46 16.79
N ALA A 124 -1.23 13.24 16.02
CA ALA A 124 -2.29 14.11 16.53
C ALA A 124 -3.52 13.33 17.05
N TYR A 125 -3.60 12.04 16.73
CA TYR A 125 -4.70 11.15 17.12
C TYR A 125 -4.20 10.05 18.06
N PRO A 126 -4.99 9.66 19.08
CA PRO A 126 -4.64 8.57 19.97
C PRO A 126 -4.63 7.22 19.22
N GLN A 127 -3.86 6.26 19.73
CA GLN A 127 -3.71 4.92 19.12
C GLN A 127 -5.06 4.20 18.95
N ASP A 128 -5.99 4.39 19.89
CA ASP A 128 -7.36 3.86 19.84
C ASP A 128 -8.15 4.21 18.58
N VAL A 129 -7.76 5.24 17.82
CA VAL A 129 -8.44 5.59 16.57
C VAL A 129 -8.34 4.46 15.55
N THR A 130 -7.28 3.65 15.56
CA THR A 130 -7.14 2.51 14.64
C THR A 130 -8.30 1.54 14.78
N ARG A 131 -8.61 1.07 16.00
CA ARG A 131 -9.74 0.15 16.21
C ARG A 131 -11.09 0.78 15.88
N GLN A 132 -11.26 2.07 16.13
CA GLN A 132 -12.49 2.81 15.82
C GLN A 132 -12.69 2.93 14.30
N MET A 133 -11.61 3.20 13.56
CA MET A 133 -11.64 3.26 12.10
C MET A 133 -11.89 1.90 11.47
N VAL A 134 -11.36 0.81 12.04
CA VAL A 134 -11.73 -0.54 11.60
C VAL A 134 -13.23 -0.77 11.79
N GLY A 135 -13.80 -0.41 12.94
CA GLY A 135 -15.25 -0.44 13.15
C GLY A 135 -16.00 0.35 12.08
N ASN A 136 -15.56 1.58 11.81
CA ASN A 136 -16.16 2.45 10.78
C ASN A 136 -16.06 1.84 9.36
N PHE A 137 -14.97 1.16 9.02
CA PHE A 137 -14.84 0.43 7.75
C PHE A 137 -15.83 -0.71 7.65
N LEU A 138 -16.00 -1.48 8.73
CA LEU A 138 -16.93 -2.61 8.78
C LEU A 138 -18.39 -2.17 8.71
N GLU A 139 -18.72 -1.02 9.29
CA GLU A 139 -20.06 -0.42 9.28
C GLU A 139 -20.38 0.33 7.98
N GLY A 140 -19.39 0.57 7.12
CA GLY A 140 -19.60 1.25 5.84
C GLY A 140 -19.53 2.78 5.89
N GLY A 141 -19.09 3.37 7.01
CA GLY A 141 -19.17 4.82 7.25
C GLY A 141 -17.94 5.63 6.85
N ALA A 142 -16.84 4.98 6.43
CA ALA A 142 -15.63 5.69 6.06
C ALA A 142 -15.63 6.12 4.58
N ALA A 143 -14.78 7.08 4.23
CA ALA A 143 -14.62 7.55 2.85
C ALA A 143 -14.28 6.43 1.86
N ILE A 144 -13.47 5.45 2.29
CA ILE A 144 -13.11 4.30 1.44
C ILE A 144 -14.32 3.45 1.07
N ASN A 145 -15.30 3.31 1.98
CA ASN A 145 -16.54 2.60 1.71
C ASN A 145 -17.35 3.30 0.61
N VAL A 146 -17.42 4.64 0.65
CA VAL A 146 -18.11 5.44 -0.36
C VAL A 146 -17.44 5.27 -1.73
N PHE A 147 -16.11 5.37 -1.80
CA PHE A 147 -15.37 5.18 -3.05
C PHE A 147 -15.53 3.76 -3.60
N CYS A 148 -15.46 2.74 -2.75
CA CYS A 148 -15.64 1.35 -3.15
C CYS A 148 -17.05 1.11 -3.71
N LYS A 149 -18.08 1.60 -3.01
CA LYS A 149 -19.48 1.50 -3.45
C LYS A 149 -19.73 2.21 -4.77
N GLN A 150 -19.23 3.44 -4.93
CA GLN A 150 -19.40 4.22 -6.16
C GLN A 150 -18.74 3.56 -7.38
N ASN A 151 -17.58 2.93 -7.19
CA ASN A 151 -16.80 2.31 -8.26
C ASN A 151 -17.04 0.80 -8.40
N LYS A 152 -17.97 0.22 -7.63
CA LYS A 152 -18.25 -1.23 -7.59
C LYS A 152 -16.99 -2.07 -7.32
N ILE A 153 -16.16 -1.58 -6.40
CA ILE A 153 -14.95 -2.23 -5.90
C ILE A 153 -15.31 -2.91 -4.58
N GLU A 154 -14.92 -4.17 -4.40
CA GLU A 154 -15.05 -4.86 -3.13
C GLU A 154 -14.06 -4.28 -2.11
N LEU A 155 -14.43 -4.25 -0.83
CA LEU A 155 -13.56 -3.78 0.24
C LEU A 155 -13.34 -4.91 1.23
N SER A 156 -12.08 -5.27 1.43
CA SER A 156 -11.67 -6.27 2.41
C SER A 156 -10.84 -5.59 3.50
N ILE A 157 -11.19 -5.81 4.76
CA ILE A 157 -10.42 -5.29 5.89
C ILE A 157 -9.62 -6.46 6.48
N VAL A 158 -8.34 -6.22 6.73
CA VAL A 158 -7.43 -7.18 7.35
C VAL A 158 -6.91 -6.57 8.64
N ASP A 159 -7.13 -7.28 9.75
CA ASP A 159 -6.46 -6.97 11.00
C ASP A 159 -5.10 -7.68 10.99
N ALA A 160 -4.04 -6.90 10.75
CA ALA A 160 -2.67 -7.38 10.69
C ALA A 160 -1.93 -7.16 12.02
N GLY A 161 -2.41 -6.26 12.86
CA GLY A 161 -1.73 -5.92 14.11
C GLY A 161 -2.40 -4.86 14.96
N VAL A 162 -3.74 -4.73 14.91
CA VAL A 162 -4.43 -3.73 15.74
C VAL A 162 -4.27 -4.09 17.21
N ASN A 163 -3.99 -3.12 18.08
CA ASN A 163 -3.91 -3.28 19.52
C ASN A 163 -5.32 -3.39 20.15
N TYR A 164 -6.11 -4.33 19.65
CA TYR A 164 -7.47 -4.61 20.06
C TYR A 164 -7.88 -6.01 19.62
N ASP A 165 -8.66 -6.70 20.44
CA ASP A 165 -9.21 -8.02 20.10
C ASP A 165 -10.63 -7.84 19.58
N PHE A 166 -10.82 -8.01 18.27
CA PHE A 166 -12.14 -7.96 17.66
C PHE A 166 -12.95 -9.23 17.96
N PRO A 167 -14.28 -9.15 18.00
CA PRO A 167 -15.14 -10.34 18.07
C PRO A 167 -14.84 -11.33 16.94
N THR A 168 -14.90 -12.63 17.23
CA THR A 168 -14.61 -13.69 16.24
C THR A 168 -15.59 -13.73 15.07
N ASN A 169 -16.77 -13.11 15.22
CA ASN A 169 -17.79 -12.99 14.18
C ASN A 169 -17.72 -11.66 13.41
N ALA A 170 -16.71 -10.82 13.63
CA ALA A 170 -16.52 -9.60 12.84
C ALA A 170 -16.25 -9.95 11.37
N ASN A 171 -16.80 -9.16 10.44
CA ASN A 171 -16.58 -9.32 9.00
C ASN A 171 -15.20 -8.79 8.57
N LEU A 172 -14.16 -9.37 9.16
CA LEU A 172 -12.78 -8.91 9.16
C LEU A 172 -11.88 -10.11 8.92
N ILE A 173 -10.89 -9.98 8.05
CA ILE A 173 -9.88 -11.02 7.85
C ILE A 173 -8.93 -10.97 9.05
N ASN A 174 -8.97 -12.02 9.87
CA ASN A 174 -8.11 -12.15 11.04
C ASN A 174 -6.72 -12.66 10.63
N ALA A 175 -5.74 -11.75 10.61
CA ALA A 175 -4.35 -12.05 10.31
C ALA A 175 -3.40 -11.37 11.31
N LYS A 176 -3.86 -11.19 12.56
CA LYS A 176 -3.13 -10.42 13.57
C LYS A 176 -1.84 -11.14 13.94
N ILE A 177 -0.69 -10.47 13.73
CA ILE A 177 0.63 -10.99 14.10
C ILE A 177 0.92 -10.69 15.58
N ALA A 178 0.71 -9.45 16.00
CA ALA A 178 0.90 -8.96 17.36
C ALA A 178 -0.02 -7.76 17.63
N LYS A 179 0.01 -7.21 18.86
CA LYS A 179 -0.69 -5.97 19.20
C LYS A 179 0.24 -4.77 19.00
N GLY A 180 0.27 -4.27 17.76
CA GLY A 180 1.13 -3.18 17.30
C GLY A 180 2.60 -3.51 17.17
#